data_AF-A0A416KI70-F1
#
_entry.id   AF-A0A416KI70-F1
#
_cell.length_a   1.000
_cell.length_b   1.000
_cell.length_c   1.000
_cell.angle_alpha   90.00
_cell.angle_beta   90.00
_cell.angle_gamma   90.00
#
_symmetry.space_group_name_H-M   'P 1'
#
loop_
_entity.id
_entity.type
_entity.pdbx_description
1 polymer ?
#
loop_
_entity_poly.entity_id
_entity_poly.type
_entity_poly.pdbx_seq_one_letter_code
_entity_poly.pdbx_strand_id
1 'polypeptide(L)'
;MKFIVIPDSKRESARRYINNNLGPTELLALCDDMFDVICLKKDKNDGVYSRTLNLLQLQDVPEALQFEVVDAAYQTFGKVACMLFNNDVKRCLYGPYIAEHDL
;
A
#
# COMPACT_ATOMS: atom_id res chain seq x y z
N MET A 1 -21.61 -4.59 5.95
CA MET A 1 -20.19 -4.71 5.60
C MET A 1 -20.12 -5.51 4.31
N LYS A 2 -19.72 -4.90 3.18
CA LYS A 2 -19.68 -5.58 1.88
C LYS A 2 -18.34 -6.31 1.81
N PHE A 3 -18.34 -7.64 1.78
CA PHE A 3 -17.11 -8.40 1.59
C PHE A 3 -16.64 -8.19 0.15
N ILE A 4 -15.49 -7.56 -0.01
CA ILE A 4 -14.83 -7.44 -1.31
C ILE A 4 -14.13 -8.78 -1.54
N VAL A 5 -14.64 -9.56 -2.49
CA VAL A 5 -13.99 -10.80 -2.92
C VAL A 5 -12.96 -10.42 -3.96
N ILE A 6 -11.68 -10.47 -3.58
CA ILE A 6 -10.57 -10.22 -4.49
C ILE A 6 -10.15 -11.55 -5.11
N PRO A 7 -10.18 -11.71 -6.44
CA PRO A 7 -9.74 -12.95 -7.06
C PRO A 7 -8.26 -13.24 -6.78
N ASP A 8 -7.94 -14.47 -6.39
CA ASP A 8 -6.56 -14.87 -6.07
C ASP A 8 -5.59 -14.64 -7.24
N SER A 9 -6.04 -14.85 -8.48
CA SER A 9 -5.25 -14.60 -9.68
C SER A 9 -4.84 -13.14 -9.84
N LYS A 10 -5.71 -12.20 -9.45
CA LYS A 10 -5.43 -10.76 -9.50
C LYS A 10 -4.42 -10.36 -8.43
N ARG A 11 -4.56 -10.91 -7.21
CA ARG A 11 -3.57 -10.72 -6.13
C ARG A 11 -2.21 -11.30 -6.50
N GLU A 12 -2.17 -12.51 -7.02
CA GLU A 12 -0.93 -13.16 -7.44
C GLU A 12 -0.23 -12.36 -8.56
N SER A 13 -0.99 -11.80 -9.52
CA SER A 13 -0.41 -10.94 -10.55
C SER A 13 0.22 -9.68 -9.97
N ALA A 14 -0.45 -9.02 -9.02
CA ALA A 14 0.09 -7.83 -8.34
C ALA A 14 1.34 -8.18 -7.52
N ARG A 15 1.30 -9.27 -6.76
CA ARG A 15 2.43 -9.77 -5.97
C ARG A 15 3.65 -10.04 -6.83
N ARG A 16 3.48 -10.75 -7.95
CA ARG A 16 4.59 -11.05 -8.88
C ARG A 16 5.20 -9.79 -9.45
N TYR A 17 4.38 -8.83 -9.85
CA TYR A 17 4.86 -7.54 -10.34
C TYR A 17 5.69 -6.82 -9.28
N ILE A 18 5.17 -6.71 -8.05
CA ILE A 18 5.87 -6.02 -6.97
C ILE A 18 7.21 -6.71 -6.68
N ASN A 19 7.21 -8.02 -6.47
CA ASN A 19 8.41 -8.75 -6.03
C ASN A 19 9.48 -8.88 -7.12
N ASN A 20 9.09 -8.91 -8.40
CA ASN A 20 10.02 -9.16 -9.50
C ASN A 20 10.39 -7.89 -10.27
N ASN A 21 9.60 -6.83 -10.20
CA ASN A 21 9.78 -5.63 -11.02
C ASN A 21 10.02 -4.35 -10.23
N LEU A 22 9.75 -4.31 -8.93
CA LEU A 22 9.95 -3.11 -8.12
C LEU A 22 11.12 -3.29 -7.15
N GLY A 23 12.07 -2.35 -7.21
CA GLY A 23 13.02 -2.15 -6.13
C GLY A 23 12.38 -1.34 -4.99
N PRO A 24 13.12 -1.13 -3.88
CA PRO A 24 12.61 -0.34 -2.75
C PRO A 24 12.22 1.09 -3.13
N THR A 25 12.93 1.72 -4.08
CA THR A 25 12.63 3.10 -4.48
C THR A 25 11.32 3.17 -5.27
N GLU A 26 11.13 2.26 -6.22
CA GLU A 26 9.91 2.17 -7.03
C GLU A 26 8.71 1.77 -6.17
N LEU A 27 8.91 0.85 -5.22
CA LEU A 27 7.89 0.48 -4.25
C LEU A 27 7.47 1.67 -3.39
N LEU A 28 8.42 2.49 -2.91
CA LEU A 28 8.10 3.69 -2.14
C LEU A 28 7.29 4.71 -2.97
N ALA A 29 7.67 4.93 -4.23
CA ALA A 29 6.93 5.82 -5.13
C ALA A 29 5.50 5.31 -5.37
N LEU A 30 5.32 3.99 -5.51
CA LEU A 30 4.00 3.37 -5.61
C LEU A 30 3.18 3.53 -4.32
N CYS A 31 3.81 3.38 -3.15
CA CYS A 31 3.15 3.59 -1.85
C CYS A 31 2.66 5.04 -1.67
N ASP A 32 3.53 6.01 -1.96
CA ASP A 32 3.24 7.44 -1.84
C ASP A 32 2.08 7.85 -2.76
N ASP A 33 2.16 7.43 -4.03
CA ASP A 33 1.13 7.75 -5.01
C ASP A 33 -0.21 7.09 -4.70
N MET A 34 -0.18 5.82 -4.25
CA MET A 34 -1.36 5.10 -3.79
C MET A 34 -2.02 5.78 -2.59
N PHE A 35 -1.23 6.23 -1.61
CA PHE A 35 -1.72 6.96 -0.44
C PHE A 35 -2.40 8.28 -0.85
N ASP A 36 -1.76 9.04 -1.73
CA ASP A 36 -2.29 10.29 -2.28
C ASP A 36 -3.67 10.09 -2.95
N VAL A 37 -3.82 9.03 -3.74
CA VAL A 37 -5.07 8.72 -4.44
C VAL A 37 -6.15 8.24 -3.47
N ILE A 38 -5.83 7.32 -2.55
CA ILE A 38 -6.84 6.66 -1.71
C ILE A 38 -7.19 7.50 -0.49
N CYS A 39 -6.19 7.95 0.25
CA CYS A 39 -6.37 8.62 1.54
C CYS A 39 -6.63 10.12 1.35
N LEU A 40 -5.91 10.77 0.43
CA LEU A 40 -6.06 12.20 0.18
C LEU A 40 -7.04 12.52 -0.97
N LYS A 41 -7.57 11.49 -1.65
CA LYS A 41 -8.52 11.64 -2.78
C LYS A 41 -8.01 12.57 -3.89
N LYS A 42 -6.69 12.62 -4.09
CA LYS A 42 -6.10 13.41 -5.17
C LYS A 42 -6.39 12.73 -6.51
N ASP A 43 -6.78 13.53 -7.50
CA ASP A 43 -6.89 13.05 -8.87
C ASP A 43 -5.48 12.93 -9.48
N LYS A 44 -4.98 11.69 -9.52
CA LYS A 44 -3.73 11.32 -10.19
C LYS A 44 -3.97 10.21 -11.20
N ASN A 45 -4.80 10.49 -12.20
CA ASN A 45 -5.11 9.54 -13.27
C ASN A 45 -3.88 9.04 -14.06
N ASP A 46 -2.75 9.75 -14.00
CA ASP A 46 -1.48 9.35 -14.65
C ASP A 46 -0.34 9.08 -13.65
N GLY A 47 -0.67 8.92 -12.36
CA GLY A 47 0.28 8.54 -11.33
C GLY A 47 0.77 7.10 -11.47
N VAL A 48 1.86 6.77 -10.78
CA VAL A 48 2.44 5.41 -10.77
C VAL A 48 1.37 4.38 -10.36
N TYR A 49 0.54 4.70 -9.38
CA TYR A 49 -0.53 3.81 -8.91
C TYR A 49 -1.56 3.52 -10.01
N SER A 50 -2.08 4.56 -10.67
CA SER A 50 -3.04 4.43 -11.78
C SER A 50 -2.43 3.70 -12.98
N ARG A 51 -1.15 3.96 -13.31
CA ARG A 51 -0.44 3.24 -14.38
C ARG A 51 -0.25 1.77 -14.04
N THR A 52 0.10 1.42 -12.80
CA THR A 52 0.23 0.03 -12.35
C THR A 52 -1.12 -0.70 -12.37
N LEU A 53 -2.21 -0.06 -11.94
CA LEU A 53 -3.56 -0.61 -12.10
C LEU A 53 -3.89 -0.90 -13.55
N ASN A 54 -3.55 0.03 -14.47
CA ASN A 54 -3.78 -0.16 -15.90
C ASN A 54 -2.95 -1.30 -16.50
N LEU A 55 -1.65 -1.35 -16.17
CA LEU A 55 -0.73 -2.38 -16.63
C LEU A 55 -1.20 -3.78 -16.24
N LEU A 56 -1.68 -3.94 -15.00
CA LEU A 56 -2.14 -5.21 -14.45
C LEU A 56 -3.62 -5.49 -14.72
N GLN A 57 -4.31 -4.57 -15.40
CA GLN A 57 -5.76 -4.64 -15.67
C GLN A 57 -6.56 -4.85 -14.38
N LEU A 58 -6.31 -4.02 -13.37
CA LEU A 58 -6.91 -4.09 -12.03
C LEU A 58 -7.86 -2.92 -11.72
N GLN A 59 -8.33 -2.19 -12.73
CA GLN A 59 -9.20 -1.03 -12.51
C GLN A 59 -10.56 -1.42 -11.90
N ASP A 60 -11.02 -2.64 -12.15
CA ASP A 60 -12.23 -3.23 -11.60
C ASP A 60 -12.04 -3.82 -10.19
N VAL A 61 -10.79 -4.08 -9.79
CA VAL A 61 -10.43 -4.66 -8.49
C VAL A 61 -9.12 -4.02 -7.95
N PRO A 62 -9.11 -2.70 -7.72
CA PRO A 62 -7.89 -2.00 -7.30
C PRO A 62 -7.37 -2.47 -5.94
N GLU A 63 -8.22 -3.04 -5.11
CA GLU A 63 -7.88 -3.62 -3.80
C GLU A 63 -6.86 -4.76 -3.93
N ALA A 64 -6.82 -5.46 -5.07
CA ALA A 64 -5.83 -6.50 -5.32
C ALA A 64 -4.40 -5.93 -5.30
N LEU A 65 -4.19 -4.77 -5.92
CA LEU A 65 -2.90 -4.09 -5.90
C LEU A 65 -2.63 -3.48 -4.53
N GLN A 66 -3.63 -2.83 -3.93
CA GLN A 66 -3.48 -2.14 -2.64
C GLN A 66 -3.00 -3.10 -1.55
N PHE A 67 -3.60 -4.28 -1.47
CA PHE A 67 -3.22 -5.27 -0.47
C PHE A 67 -1.75 -5.68 -0.61
N GLU A 68 -1.33 -6.01 -1.82
CA GLU A 68 0.03 -6.50 -2.07
C GLU A 68 1.08 -5.37 -1.92
N VAL A 69 0.73 -4.12 -2.26
CA VAL A 69 1.59 -2.95 -1.99
C VAL A 69 1.81 -2.76 -0.51
N VAL A 70 0.74 -2.84 0.30
CA VAL A 70 0.84 -2.71 1.76
C VAL A 70 1.70 -3.85 2.33
N ASP A 71 1.43 -5.10 1.96
CA ASP A 71 2.20 -6.26 2.43
C ASP A 71 3.70 -6.14 2.08
N ALA A 72 4.01 -5.81 0.83
CA ALA A 72 5.39 -5.60 0.39
C ALA A 72 6.07 -4.42 1.10
N ALA A 73 5.34 -3.33 1.35
CA ALA A 73 5.86 -2.19 2.09
C ALA A 73 6.20 -2.57 3.54
N TYR A 74 5.36 -3.37 4.21
CA TYR A 74 5.66 -3.90 5.54
C TYR A 74 6.91 -4.77 5.54
N GLN A 75 7.06 -5.64 4.54
CA GLN A 75 8.23 -6.50 4.43
C GLN A 75 9.52 -5.71 4.12
N THR A 76 9.43 -4.64 3.34
CA THR A 76 10.59 -3.86 2.87
C THR A 76 11.01 -2.76 3.85
N PHE A 77 10.04 -2.02 4.40
CA PHE A 77 10.29 -0.84 5.23
C PHE A 77 9.93 -1.05 6.71
N GLY A 78 9.37 -2.20 7.07
CA GLY A 78 8.99 -2.51 8.45
C GLY A 78 8.00 -1.49 9.02
N LYS A 79 8.30 -0.98 10.21
CA LYS A 79 7.44 0.00 10.92
C LYS A 79 7.30 1.33 10.19
N VAL A 80 8.19 1.67 9.26
CA VAL A 80 8.09 2.89 8.44
C VAL A 80 6.88 2.80 7.50
N ALA A 81 6.51 1.61 7.04
CA ALA A 81 5.28 1.40 6.24
C ALA A 81 4.03 1.83 7.00
N CYS A 82 3.97 1.64 8.32
CA CYS A 82 2.87 2.14 9.13
C CYS A 82 2.75 3.66 9.05
N MET A 83 3.86 4.39 9.00
CA MET A 83 3.85 5.86 8.92
C MET A 83 3.36 6.33 7.55
N LEU A 84 3.69 5.58 6.49
CA LEU A 84 3.21 5.86 5.13
C LEU A 84 1.69 5.70 5.00
N PHE A 85 1.07 4.77 5.75
CA PHE A 85 -0.34 4.43 5.55
C PHE A 85 -1.31 4.82 6.68
N ASN A 86 -0.87 4.94 7.94
CA ASN A 86 -1.80 5.12 9.07
C ASN A 86 -2.03 6.57 9.50
N ASN A 87 -1.36 7.58 8.92
CA ASN A 87 -1.40 8.99 9.35
C ASN A 87 -1.04 9.26 10.84
N ASP A 88 -0.91 8.23 11.68
CA ASP A 88 -0.60 8.32 13.10
C ASP A 88 0.85 7.88 13.36
N VAL A 89 1.75 8.78 13.00
CA VAL A 89 3.20 8.63 13.16
C VAL A 89 3.57 8.38 14.63
N LYS A 90 2.83 8.96 15.59
CA LYS A 90 3.11 8.80 17.03
C LYS A 90 2.90 7.36 17.48
N ARG A 91 1.77 6.74 17.11
CA ARG A 91 1.51 5.33 17.44
C ARG A 91 2.52 4.39 16.78
N CYS A 92 3.06 4.75 15.62
CA CYS A 92 4.07 3.94 14.92
C CYS A 92 5.46 4.06 15.55
N LEU A 93 5.87 5.26 15.96
CA LEU A 93 7.16 5.53 16.61
C LEU A 93 7.20 5.03 18.05
N TYR A 94 6.10 5.19 18.77
CA TYR A 94 6.05 5.03 20.22
C TYR A 94 5.07 3.95 20.70
N GLY A 95 4.42 3.20 19.81
CA GLY A 95 3.40 2.19 20.16
C GLY A 95 3.79 1.17 21.25
N PRO A 96 5.04 0.69 21.35
CA PRO A 96 5.47 -0.12 22.49
C PRO A 96 5.87 0.70 23.73
N TYR A 97 6.24 1.98 23.57
CA TYR A 97 6.74 2.85 24.64
C TYR A 97 5.63 3.63 25.38
N ILE A 98 4.50 3.92 24.71
CA ILE A 98 3.34 4.63 25.33
C ILE A 98 2.54 3.69 26.23
N ALA A 99 2.53 2.37 25.94
CA ALA A 99 1.81 1.39 26.74
C ALA A 99 2.34 1.26 28.20
N GLU A 100 3.58 1.70 28.47
CA GLU A 100 4.19 1.65 29.80
C GLU A 100 4.05 2.96 30.59
N HIS A 101 3.56 4.05 29.99
CA HIS A 101 3.57 5.39 30.62
C HIS A 101 2.22 6.11 30.69
N ASP A 102 1.13 5.52 30.16
CA ASP A 102 -0.25 6.05 30.29
C ASP A 102 -1.17 5.11 31.12
N LEU A 103 -0.66 4.52 32.21
CA LEU A 103 -1.46 3.89 33.27
C LEU A 103 -1.55 4.79 34.51
#